data_AF-A0A504YBN9-F1
#
_entry.id   AF-A0A504YBN9-F1
#
_cell.length_a   1.000
_cell.length_b   1.000
_cell.length_c   1.000
_cell.angle_alpha   90.00
_cell.angle_beta   90.00
_cell.angle_gamma   90.00
#
_symmetry.space_group_name_H-M   'P 1'
#
loop_
_entity.id
_entity.type
_entity.pdbx_description
1 polymer ?
#
loop_
_entity_poly.entity_id
_entity_poly.type
_entity_poly.pdbx_seq_one_letter_code
_entity_poly.pdbx_strand_id
1 'polypeptide(L)'
;MDISGECPETPLRVDLDLVLACGDGDLDRVHHLIEIEGADPCYQDLETGISVLMVAASSGHVDIVRYLLEEGAPWNAVDRKYMCAGDYAAQHGQQACIDALLDHAVMSELLLSLTLSKKNTDEDLHDHTIFMSRNPDKKPEPLAMNALYLASRLEFTPDGQRLVDKSTELAVMMDWEQPLMAKHAAWICYADQTNRPSSLRVLNVGFGMGIVDSEIQRHDPMSHVIIEAHPDVIKKMEEDGWSKKNSVCILRGRWQDVIPKLTAEIQTGASSPFDGIFFDTYAEDDLDLREFHSWLPKLLRPAQVGSRNQGGRYSYYNGVCPDNVFFHGVACETIRLHLKRLGIDCTFEPFPVQVSDPELWNNLSQRYWYFDTYFLPKCIFGTFENM
;
A
#
# COMPACT_ATOMS: atom_id res chain seq x y z
N MET A 1 4.53 -46.63 -2.81
CA MET A 1 5.07 -45.61 -3.72
C MET A 1 5.54 -44.51 -2.80
N ASP A 2 6.87 -44.35 -2.75
CA ASP A 2 7.54 -43.38 -1.89
C ASP A 2 7.07 -41.97 -2.22
N ILE A 3 6.79 -41.20 -1.17
CA ILE A 3 6.41 -39.78 -1.21
C ILE A 3 7.60 -38.93 -0.73
N SER A 4 8.78 -39.23 -1.26
CA SER A 4 9.98 -38.39 -1.16
C SER A 4 10.23 -37.76 -2.53
N GLY A 5 9.49 -36.70 -2.84
CA GLY A 5 9.80 -35.84 -3.98
C GLY A 5 11.07 -35.06 -3.68
N GLU A 6 12.22 -35.66 -3.95
CA GLU A 6 13.49 -34.92 -4.02
C GLU A 6 13.38 -33.95 -5.20
N CYS A 7 13.53 -32.64 -4.92
CA CYS A 7 13.64 -31.63 -5.96
C CYS A 7 14.87 -31.98 -6.81
N PRO A 8 14.76 -32.08 -8.15
CA PRO A 8 15.87 -32.57 -8.97
C PRO A 8 17.13 -31.71 -8.75
N GLU A 9 18.24 -32.36 -8.39
CA GLU A 9 19.53 -31.69 -8.13
C GLU A 9 20.13 -31.04 -9.40
N THR A 10 19.56 -31.30 -10.59
CA THR A 10 20.01 -30.73 -11.86
C THR A 10 18.82 -30.23 -12.69
N PRO A 11 18.92 -29.07 -13.34
CA PRO A 11 17.86 -28.55 -14.20
C PRO A 11 17.60 -29.49 -15.38
N LEU A 12 16.32 -29.63 -15.77
CA LEU A 12 15.99 -30.42 -16.96
C LEU A 12 16.47 -29.67 -18.19
N ARG A 13 16.98 -30.41 -19.18
CA ARG A 13 17.44 -29.82 -20.44
C ARG A 13 16.34 -29.02 -21.15
N VAL A 14 15.11 -29.50 -21.08
CA VAL A 14 13.94 -28.86 -21.70
C VAL A 14 13.64 -27.48 -21.10
N ASP A 15 13.86 -27.30 -19.79
CA ASP A 15 13.66 -26.02 -19.11
C ASP A 15 14.76 -25.02 -19.48
N LEU A 16 16.00 -25.50 -19.62
CA LEU A 16 17.11 -24.68 -20.12
C LEU A 16 16.89 -24.25 -21.57
N ASP A 17 16.38 -25.15 -22.42
CA ASP A 17 16.00 -24.82 -23.79
C ASP A 17 14.86 -23.78 -23.82
N LEU A 18 13.93 -23.83 -22.85
CA LEU A 18 12.87 -22.83 -22.69
C LEU A 18 13.43 -21.46 -22.30
N VAL A 19 14.38 -21.40 -21.37
CA VAL A 19 15.08 -20.15 -21.01
C VAL A 19 15.72 -19.50 -22.25
N LEU A 20 16.41 -20.29 -23.08
CA LEU A 20 17.04 -19.79 -24.30
C LEU A 20 16.01 -19.27 -25.31
N ALA A 21 14.94 -20.05 -25.58
CA ALA A 21 13.87 -19.64 -26.48
C ALA A 21 13.17 -18.34 -26.00
N CYS A 22 12.97 -18.20 -24.69
CA CYS A 22 12.45 -16.99 -24.08
C CYS A 22 13.37 -15.78 -24.24
N GLY A 23 14.69 -15.96 -24.23
CA GLY A 23 15.66 -14.88 -24.47
C GLY A 23 15.79 -14.49 -25.94
N ASP A 24 15.71 -15.49 -26.84
CA ASP A 24 15.86 -15.30 -28.28
C ASP A 24 14.59 -14.71 -28.93
N GLY A 25 13.44 -14.79 -28.27
CA GLY A 25 12.16 -14.30 -28.80
C GLY A 25 11.47 -15.30 -29.72
N ASP A 26 11.82 -16.58 -29.63
CA ASP A 26 11.26 -17.64 -30.48
C ASP A 26 9.97 -18.20 -29.86
N LEU A 27 8.86 -17.48 -30.06
CA LEU A 27 7.54 -17.84 -29.53
C LEU A 27 7.09 -19.24 -30.00
N ASP A 28 7.35 -19.61 -31.25
CA ASP A 28 7.00 -20.93 -31.79
C ASP A 28 7.75 -22.05 -31.04
N ARG A 29 9.03 -21.83 -30.72
CA ARG A 29 9.81 -22.77 -29.91
C ARG A 29 9.33 -22.80 -28.47
N VAL A 30 8.97 -21.67 -27.88
CA VAL A 30 8.37 -21.59 -26.53
C VAL A 30 7.08 -22.43 -26.46
N HIS A 31 6.16 -22.27 -27.41
CA HIS A 31 4.94 -23.08 -27.51
C HIS A 31 5.26 -24.57 -27.59
N HIS A 32 6.18 -24.96 -28.49
CA HIS A 32 6.55 -26.36 -28.65
C HIS A 32 7.15 -26.96 -27.37
N LEU A 33 8.02 -26.22 -26.69
CA LEU A 33 8.67 -26.68 -25.47
C LEU A 33 7.67 -26.90 -24.33
N ILE A 34 6.73 -25.97 -24.12
CA ILE A 34 5.73 -26.07 -23.05
C ILE A 34 4.67 -27.14 -23.39
N GLU A 35 4.08 -27.09 -24.60
CA GLU A 35 2.92 -27.91 -24.93
C GLU A 35 3.28 -29.36 -25.30
N ILE A 36 4.45 -29.59 -25.90
CA ILE A 36 4.84 -30.90 -26.45
C ILE A 36 5.96 -31.55 -25.63
N GLU A 37 7.01 -30.78 -25.30
CA GLU A 37 8.17 -31.32 -24.57
C GLU A 37 7.99 -31.28 -23.05
N GLY A 38 6.97 -30.56 -22.55
CA GLY A 38 6.62 -30.49 -21.13
C GLY A 38 7.57 -29.63 -20.31
N ALA A 39 8.12 -28.57 -20.90
CA ALA A 39 8.89 -27.55 -20.17
C ALA A 39 8.02 -26.86 -19.12
N ASP A 40 8.60 -26.53 -17.97
CA ASP A 40 7.87 -25.82 -16.91
C ASP A 40 7.83 -24.30 -17.19
N PRO A 41 6.65 -23.70 -17.48
CA PRO A 41 6.53 -22.26 -17.67
C PRO A 41 6.83 -21.44 -16.40
N CYS A 42 6.90 -22.09 -15.23
CA CYS A 42 7.28 -21.50 -13.95
C CYS A 42 8.76 -21.69 -13.60
N TYR A 43 9.56 -22.28 -14.50
CA TYR A 43 10.95 -22.62 -14.20
C TYR A 43 11.75 -21.40 -13.71
N GLN A 44 12.51 -21.62 -12.63
CA GLN A 44 13.51 -20.70 -12.09
C GLN A 44 14.86 -21.40 -12.03
N ASP A 45 15.90 -20.70 -12.51
CA ASP A 45 17.26 -21.18 -12.41
C ASP A 45 17.65 -21.43 -10.94
N LEU A 46 18.19 -22.61 -10.66
CA LEU A 46 18.44 -23.05 -9.29
C LEU A 46 19.51 -22.20 -8.58
N GLU A 47 20.46 -21.63 -9.31
CA GLU A 47 21.58 -20.86 -8.75
C GLU A 47 21.29 -19.36 -8.64
N THR A 48 20.51 -18.79 -9.54
CA THR A 48 20.25 -17.35 -9.58
C THR A 48 18.84 -16.99 -9.15
N GLY A 49 17.89 -17.93 -9.26
CA GLY A 49 16.46 -17.68 -9.08
C GLY A 49 15.81 -16.96 -10.26
N ILE A 50 16.53 -16.74 -11.36
CA ILE A 50 15.98 -16.06 -12.53
C ILE A 50 14.93 -16.96 -13.20
N SER A 51 13.71 -16.45 -13.38
CA SER A 51 12.63 -17.19 -14.05
C SER A 51 12.64 -17.02 -15.57
N VAL A 52 12.00 -17.94 -16.29
CA VAL A 52 11.75 -17.80 -17.74
C VAL A 52 11.00 -16.51 -18.07
N LEU A 53 10.08 -16.09 -17.19
CA LEU A 53 9.34 -14.83 -17.32
C LEU A 53 10.26 -13.61 -17.16
N MET A 54 11.23 -13.63 -16.23
CA MET A 54 12.23 -12.56 -16.08
C MET A 54 13.11 -12.44 -17.33
N VAL A 55 13.49 -13.56 -17.95
CA VAL A 55 14.33 -13.57 -19.17
C VAL A 55 13.57 -12.97 -20.36
N ALA A 56 12.32 -13.39 -20.58
CA ALA A 56 11.47 -12.83 -21.63
C ALA A 56 11.21 -11.32 -21.40
N ALA A 57 10.90 -10.93 -20.15
CA ALA A 57 10.65 -9.55 -19.78
C ALA A 57 11.89 -8.65 -19.95
N SER A 58 13.06 -9.13 -19.54
CA SER A 58 14.34 -8.43 -19.73
C SER A 58 14.67 -8.22 -21.21
N SER A 59 14.33 -9.19 -22.06
CA SER A 59 14.63 -9.19 -23.49
C SER A 59 13.60 -8.41 -24.33
N GLY A 60 12.45 -8.06 -23.75
CA GLY A 60 11.42 -7.24 -24.40
C GLY A 60 10.39 -8.02 -25.21
N HIS A 61 10.32 -9.34 -25.05
CA HIS A 61 9.45 -10.21 -25.84
C HIS A 61 8.04 -10.30 -25.21
N VAL A 62 7.25 -9.25 -25.44
CA VAL A 62 5.93 -9.06 -24.79
C VAL A 62 4.92 -10.17 -25.10
N ASP A 63 5.00 -10.78 -26.27
CA ASP A 63 4.20 -11.91 -26.70
C ASP A 63 4.50 -13.18 -25.88
N ILE A 64 5.78 -13.50 -25.69
CA ILE A 64 6.21 -14.58 -24.80
C ILE A 64 5.83 -14.25 -23.34
N VAL A 65 6.00 -13.01 -22.88
CA VAL A 65 5.57 -12.59 -21.54
C VAL A 65 4.08 -12.88 -21.33
N ARG A 66 3.21 -12.48 -22.28
CA ARG A 66 1.77 -12.74 -22.20
C ARG A 66 1.47 -14.23 -22.17
N TYR A 67 2.10 -15.01 -23.04
CA TYR A 67 1.90 -16.45 -23.10
C TYR A 67 2.33 -17.15 -21.80
N LEU A 68 3.51 -16.84 -21.26
CA LEU A 68 3.97 -17.40 -20.00
C LEU A 68 3.01 -17.07 -18.83
N LEU A 69 2.49 -15.85 -18.78
CA LEU A 69 1.48 -15.46 -17.78
C LEU A 69 0.15 -16.24 -17.96
N GLU A 70 -0.26 -16.51 -19.19
CA GLU A 70 -1.44 -17.34 -19.50
C GLU A 70 -1.24 -18.80 -19.07
N GLU A 71 -0.03 -19.32 -19.20
CA GLU A 71 0.39 -20.66 -18.72
C GLU A 71 0.66 -20.71 -17.20
N GLY A 72 0.39 -19.61 -16.48
CA GLY A 72 0.45 -19.56 -15.01
C GLY A 72 1.81 -19.21 -14.43
N ALA A 73 2.75 -18.70 -15.24
CA ALA A 73 4.02 -18.21 -14.72
C ALA A 73 3.78 -17.10 -13.68
N PRO A 74 4.37 -17.21 -12.46
CA PRO A 74 4.13 -16.26 -11.39
C PRO A 74 4.73 -14.89 -11.70
N TRP A 75 3.89 -13.87 -11.88
CA TRP A 75 4.32 -12.49 -12.10
C TRP A 75 5.09 -11.90 -10.89
N ASN A 76 4.85 -12.44 -9.70
CA ASN A 76 5.44 -12.01 -8.43
C ASN A 76 6.65 -12.86 -7.99
N ALA A 77 7.13 -13.79 -8.81
CA ALA A 77 8.36 -14.50 -8.51
C ALA A 77 9.55 -13.54 -8.51
N VAL A 78 10.48 -13.76 -7.58
CA VAL A 78 11.71 -12.97 -7.42
C VAL A 78 12.94 -13.87 -7.50
N ASP A 79 14.03 -13.31 -8.00
CA ASP A 79 15.34 -13.96 -8.02
C ASP A 79 16.04 -13.84 -6.64
N ARG A 80 17.29 -14.33 -6.55
CA ARG A 80 18.09 -14.22 -5.31
C ARG A 80 18.52 -12.79 -4.96
N LYS A 81 18.30 -11.83 -5.85
CA LYS A 81 18.49 -10.39 -5.63
C LYS A 81 17.17 -9.68 -5.33
N TYR A 82 16.08 -10.43 -5.13
CA TYR A 82 14.72 -9.91 -4.90
C TYR A 82 14.13 -9.12 -6.08
N MET A 83 14.62 -9.37 -7.29
CA MET A 83 14.15 -8.72 -8.52
C MET A 83 13.07 -9.58 -9.19
N CYS A 84 11.94 -8.98 -9.54
CA CYS A 84 10.86 -9.63 -10.29
C CYS A 84 10.96 -9.36 -11.80
N ALA A 85 10.13 -10.03 -12.60
CA ALA A 85 10.09 -9.83 -14.05
C ALA A 85 9.82 -8.36 -14.45
N GLY A 86 9.01 -7.65 -13.67
CA GLY A 86 8.73 -6.23 -13.88
C GLY A 86 9.96 -5.34 -13.67
N ASP A 87 10.81 -5.67 -12.70
CA ASP A 87 12.05 -4.94 -12.46
C ASP A 87 13.06 -5.15 -13.60
N TYR A 88 13.17 -6.37 -14.11
CA TYR A 88 14.01 -6.69 -15.28
C TYR A 88 13.55 -5.93 -16.54
N ALA A 89 12.23 -5.87 -16.78
CA ALA A 89 11.67 -5.08 -17.87
C ALA A 89 11.97 -3.58 -17.71
N ALA A 90 11.84 -3.04 -16.49
CA ALA A 90 12.13 -1.64 -16.20
C ALA A 90 13.61 -1.29 -16.38
N GLN A 91 14.54 -2.13 -15.91
CA GLN A 91 15.98 -1.92 -16.08
C GLN A 91 16.40 -1.83 -17.55
N HIS A 92 15.68 -2.52 -18.44
CA HIS A 92 15.97 -2.56 -19.88
C HIS A 92 15.03 -1.67 -20.71
N GLY A 93 14.16 -0.88 -20.08
CA GLY A 93 13.26 0.05 -20.77
C GLY A 93 12.12 -0.62 -21.57
N GLN A 94 11.73 -1.84 -21.20
CA GLN A 94 10.76 -2.66 -21.93
C GLN A 94 9.31 -2.33 -21.52
N GLN A 95 8.83 -1.15 -21.94
CA GLN A 95 7.51 -0.63 -21.51
C GLN A 95 6.35 -1.59 -21.82
N ALA A 96 6.34 -2.22 -22.99
CA ALA A 96 5.26 -3.14 -23.36
C ALA A 96 5.17 -4.36 -22.43
N CYS A 97 6.33 -4.84 -21.95
CA CYS A 97 6.39 -5.92 -20.95
C CYS A 97 5.92 -5.43 -19.57
N ILE A 98 6.32 -4.21 -19.16
CA ILE A 98 5.83 -3.60 -17.90
C ILE A 98 4.31 -3.51 -17.90
N ASP A 99 3.73 -2.98 -18.98
CA ASP A 99 2.28 -2.80 -19.10
C ASP A 99 1.56 -4.16 -19.03
N ALA A 100 2.04 -5.17 -19.77
CA ALA A 100 1.47 -6.51 -19.76
C ALA A 100 1.55 -7.19 -18.37
N LEU A 101 2.69 -7.08 -17.69
CA LEU A 101 2.89 -7.61 -16.34
C LEU A 101 2.01 -6.89 -15.32
N LEU A 102 1.91 -5.56 -15.40
CA LEU A 102 1.09 -4.75 -14.49
C LEU A 102 -0.40 -5.08 -14.66
N ASP A 103 -0.89 -5.13 -15.90
CA ASP A 103 -2.28 -5.48 -16.22
C ASP A 103 -2.64 -6.87 -15.67
N HIS A 104 -1.77 -7.85 -15.87
CA HIS A 104 -1.98 -9.21 -15.38
C HIS A 104 -1.93 -9.30 -13.85
N ALA A 105 -0.98 -8.60 -13.22
CA ALA A 105 -0.82 -8.57 -11.77
C ALA A 105 -2.05 -7.93 -11.09
N VAL A 106 -2.47 -6.76 -11.58
CA VAL A 106 -3.66 -6.05 -11.07
C VAL A 106 -4.92 -6.89 -11.25
N MET A 107 -5.08 -7.54 -12.41
CA MET A 107 -6.21 -8.45 -12.64
C MET A 107 -6.20 -9.62 -11.66
N SER A 108 -5.04 -10.25 -11.46
CA SER A 108 -4.86 -11.36 -10.52
C SER A 108 -5.25 -10.98 -9.09
N GLU A 109 -4.79 -9.81 -8.63
CA GLU A 109 -5.11 -9.27 -7.30
C GLU A 109 -6.60 -8.96 -7.13
N LEU A 110 -7.24 -8.40 -8.16
CA LEU A 110 -8.69 -8.14 -8.13
C LEU A 110 -9.50 -9.44 -8.08
N LEU A 111 -9.11 -10.45 -8.86
CA LEU A 111 -9.76 -11.76 -8.83
C LEU A 111 -9.60 -12.44 -7.47
N LEU A 112 -8.38 -12.41 -6.92
CA LEU A 112 -8.09 -12.95 -5.58
C LEU A 112 -8.97 -12.25 -4.53
N SER A 113 -9.03 -10.92 -4.54
CA SER A 113 -9.88 -10.15 -3.64
C SER A 113 -11.36 -10.54 -3.72
N LEU A 114 -11.89 -10.85 -4.91
CA LEU A 114 -13.28 -11.29 -5.08
C LEU A 114 -13.52 -12.70 -4.53
N THR A 115 -12.55 -13.61 -4.67
CA THR A 115 -12.65 -14.97 -4.13
C THR A 115 -12.62 -14.99 -2.61
N LEU A 116 -11.74 -14.18 -2.00
CA LEU A 116 -11.65 -14.04 -0.54
C LEU A 116 -12.94 -13.40 0.03
N SER A 117 -13.51 -12.40 -0.66
CA SER A 117 -14.78 -11.79 -0.24
C SER A 117 -15.96 -12.77 -0.26
N LYS A 118 -15.94 -13.82 -1.09
CA LYS A 118 -16.98 -14.87 -1.13
C LYS A 118 -16.80 -15.95 -0.07
N LYS A 119 -15.57 -16.19 0.40
CA LYS A 119 -15.31 -17.11 1.51
C LYS A 119 -15.67 -16.52 2.87
N ASN A 120 -15.79 -15.20 3.00
CA ASN A 120 -16.29 -14.58 4.24
C ASN A 120 -17.75 -14.90 4.60
N THR A 121 -18.47 -15.72 3.82
CA THR A 121 -19.76 -16.30 4.20
C THR A 121 -19.69 -17.73 4.75
N ASP A 122 -18.55 -18.41 4.68
CA ASP A 122 -18.35 -19.77 5.20
C ASP A 122 -16.93 -19.94 5.76
N GLU A 123 -16.84 -20.24 7.07
CA GLU A 123 -15.71 -20.69 7.91
C GLU A 123 -14.24 -20.69 7.35
N ASP A 124 -13.36 -20.21 8.23
CA ASP A 124 -11.88 -20.32 8.26
C ASP A 124 -11.03 -19.38 7.39
N LEU A 125 -10.43 -18.40 8.07
CA LEU A 125 -9.35 -17.53 7.60
C LEU A 125 -8.05 -18.34 7.48
N HIS A 126 -7.57 -18.57 6.26
CA HIS A 126 -6.15 -18.85 5.98
C HIS A 126 -5.64 -17.86 4.94
N ASP A 127 -4.84 -16.93 5.44
CA ASP A 127 -3.67 -16.26 4.85
C ASP A 127 -3.45 -16.45 3.34
N HIS A 128 -3.95 -15.51 2.52
CA HIS A 128 -3.55 -15.36 1.11
C HIS A 128 -3.65 -13.90 0.63
N THR A 129 -3.07 -12.93 1.36
CA THR A 129 -2.75 -11.60 0.80
C THR A 129 -1.24 -11.47 0.65
N ILE A 130 -0.79 -11.32 -0.60
CA ILE A 130 0.58 -11.62 -1.05
C ILE A 130 1.55 -10.44 -0.86
N PHE A 131 1.08 -9.27 -0.44
CA PHE A 131 1.92 -8.08 -0.20
C PHE A 131 2.57 -8.03 1.19
N MET A 132 3.00 -9.19 1.70
CA MET A 132 3.90 -9.25 2.85
C MET A 132 5.30 -9.66 2.42
N SER A 133 6.26 -8.76 2.61
CA SER A 133 7.68 -9.11 2.75
C SER A 133 7.81 -10.25 3.79
N ARG A 134 8.39 -11.38 3.37
CA ARG A 134 8.41 -12.67 4.10
C ARG A 134 9.52 -12.72 5.17
N ASN A 135 9.17 -13.17 6.37
CA ASN A 135 10.05 -13.90 7.31
C ASN A 135 9.20 -14.99 8.01
N PRO A 136 9.67 -16.26 8.21
CA PRO A 136 8.80 -17.45 8.29
C PRO A 136 8.25 -17.90 9.65
N ASP A 137 8.51 -17.23 10.77
CA ASP A 137 8.04 -17.73 12.07
C ASP A 137 6.75 -17.03 12.51
N LYS A 138 5.61 -17.66 12.17
CA LYS A 138 4.22 -17.38 12.62
C LYS A 138 3.97 -15.98 13.21
N LYS A 139 3.56 -15.05 12.35
CA LYS A 139 2.99 -13.78 12.80
C LYS A 139 1.59 -14.00 13.42
N PRO A 140 1.28 -13.33 14.54
CA PRO A 140 -0.06 -13.36 15.12
C PRO A 140 -1.07 -12.61 14.23
N GLU A 141 -2.35 -13.02 14.27
CA GLU A 141 -3.43 -12.46 13.44
C GLU A 141 -3.59 -10.92 13.59
N PRO A 142 -4.21 -10.20 12.63
CA PRO A 142 -4.30 -8.73 12.63
C PRO A 142 -4.87 -8.15 13.93
N LEU A 143 -5.92 -8.77 14.51
CA LEU A 143 -6.46 -8.41 15.82
C LEU A 143 -5.44 -8.56 16.96
N ALA A 144 -4.60 -9.57 16.89
CA ALA A 144 -3.52 -9.78 17.84
C ALA A 144 -2.35 -8.82 17.60
N MET A 145 -2.06 -8.43 16.35
CA MET A 145 -1.01 -7.45 16.02
C MET A 145 -1.37 -6.05 16.53
N ASN A 146 -2.61 -5.61 16.32
CA ASN A 146 -3.15 -4.35 16.83
C ASN A 146 -3.14 -4.33 18.38
N ALA A 147 -3.57 -5.43 19.02
CA ALA A 147 -3.54 -5.55 20.47
C ALA A 147 -2.12 -5.57 21.04
N LEU A 148 -1.17 -6.22 20.36
CA LEU A 148 0.24 -6.23 20.72
C LEU A 148 0.86 -4.83 20.59
N TYR A 149 0.56 -4.11 19.51
CA TYR A 149 0.99 -2.73 19.33
C TYR A 149 0.45 -1.80 20.43
N LEU A 150 -0.85 -1.85 20.72
CA LEU A 150 -1.46 -1.04 21.78
C LEU A 150 -0.94 -1.39 23.19
N ALA A 151 -0.41 -2.60 23.37
CA ALA A 151 0.25 -3.04 24.61
C ALA A 151 1.76 -2.79 24.62
N SER A 152 2.34 -2.38 23.49
CA SER A 152 3.76 -2.11 23.34
C SER A 152 4.15 -0.82 24.08
N ARG A 153 5.46 -0.64 24.28
CA ARG A 153 5.99 0.58 24.88
C ARG A 153 6.67 1.41 23.80
N LEU A 154 6.11 2.57 23.50
CA LEU A 154 6.70 3.50 22.53
C LEU A 154 7.64 4.48 23.23
N GLU A 155 8.73 4.83 22.54
CA GLU A 155 9.69 5.80 23.01
C GLU A 155 9.94 6.85 21.93
N PHE A 156 9.74 8.12 22.29
CA PHE A 156 10.19 9.25 21.51
C PHE A 156 11.68 9.43 21.76
N THR A 157 12.49 9.51 20.71
CA THR A 157 13.91 9.79 20.85
C THR A 157 14.14 11.16 21.50
N PRO A 158 15.23 11.38 22.26
CA PRO A 158 15.46 12.63 22.98
C PRO A 158 15.52 13.88 22.09
N ASP A 159 15.91 13.71 20.82
CA ASP A 159 15.92 14.75 19.78
C ASP A 159 14.53 15.01 19.17
N GLY A 160 13.53 14.18 19.50
CA GLY A 160 12.17 14.25 18.98
C GLY A 160 12.04 13.84 17.50
N GLN A 161 13.06 13.17 16.93
CA GLN A 161 13.10 12.84 15.51
C GLN A 161 12.43 11.50 15.18
N ARG A 162 12.25 10.61 16.16
CA ARG A 162 11.72 9.26 15.93
C ARG A 162 10.77 8.83 17.04
N LEU A 163 9.76 8.06 16.65
CA LEU A 163 8.93 7.26 17.53
C LEU A 163 9.22 5.78 17.25
N VAL A 164 9.69 5.06 18.25
CA VAL A 164 10.14 3.67 18.10
C VAL A 164 9.39 2.77 19.07
N ASP A 165 8.96 1.60 18.60
CA ASP A 165 8.49 0.53 19.48
C ASP A 165 9.69 -0.15 20.13
N LYS A 166 9.81 0.00 21.45
CA LYS A 166 10.97 -0.49 22.19
C LYS A 166 11.04 -2.02 22.26
N SER A 167 9.94 -2.71 21.99
CA SER A 167 9.90 -4.17 22.02
C SER A 167 10.42 -4.80 20.73
N THR A 168 10.21 -4.12 19.59
CA THR A 168 10.57 -4.61 18.25
C THR A 168 11.72 -3.82 17.61
N GLU A 169 12.10 -2.68 18.18
CA GLU A 169 13.03 -1.71 17.62
C GLU A 169 12.63 -1.23 16.22
N LEU A 170 11.33 -1.35 15.89
CA LEU A 170 10.75 -0.84 14.66
C LEU A 170 10.40 0.64 14.82
N ALA A 171 10.72 1.42 13.80
CA ALA A 171 10.23 2.79 13.71
C ALA A 171 8.73 2.79 13.43
N VAL A 172 7.99 3.50 14.28
CA VAL A 172 6.56 3.79 14.10
C VAL A 172 6.40 5.02 13.22
N MET A 173 7.22 6.04 13.44
CA MET A 173 7.21 7.30 12.68
C MET A 173 8.59 7.95 12.75
N MET A 174 9.02 8.63 11.68
CA MET A 174 10.28 9.39 11.65
C MET A 174 10.13 10.77 11.00
N ASP A 175 11.01 11.70 11.37
CA ASP A 175 11.02 13.10 10.92
C ASP A 175 11.34 13.30 9.44
N TRP A 176 12.07 12.38 8.80
CA TRP A 176 12.37 12.45 7.36
C TRP A 176 11.10 12.49 6.49
N GLU A 177 9.97 12.00 7.02
CA GLU A 177 8.67 12.01 6.38
C GLU A 177 8.00 13.39 6.38
N GLN A 178 8.54 14.38 7.11
CA GLN A 178 7.94 15.70 7.23
C GLN A 178 7.60 16.36 5.88
N PRO A 179 8.46 16.34 4.84
CA PRO A 179 8.09 16.88 3.53
C PRO A 179 6.90 16.16 2.89
N LEU A 180 6.76 14.84 3.12
CA LEU A 180 5.62 14.06 2.65
C LEU A 180 4.35 14.46 3.39
N MET A 181 4.41 14.52 4.72
CA MET A 181 3.29 14.92 5.57
C MET A 181 2.79 16.34 5.25
N ALA A 182 3.71 17.27 4.95
CA ALA A 182 3.35 18.62 4.50
C ALA A 182 2.58 18.60 3.18
N LYS A 183 2.95 17.72 2.23
CA LYS A 183 2.24 17.57 0.96
C LYS A 183 0.86 16.93 1.12
N HIS A 184 0.75 15.91 1.99
CA HIS A 184 -0.53 15.31 2.36
C HIS A 184 -1.47 16.35 2.98
N ALA A 185 -0.99 17.09 3.98
CA ALA A 185 -1.74 18.16 4.64
C ALA A 185 -2.17 19.26 3.64
N ALA A 186 -1.25 19.71 2.77
CA ALA A 186 -1.55 20.69 1.75
C ALA A 186 -2.65 20.22 0.79
N TRP A 187 -2.63 18.94 0.40
CA TRP A 187 -3.64 18.36 -0.49
C TRP A 187 -5.02 18.32 0.18
N ILE A 188 -5.15 17.72 1.35
CA ILE A 188 -6.44 17.57 2.04
C ILE A 188 -7.00 18.91 2.54
N CYS A 189 -6.15 19.93 2.70
CA CYS A 189 -6.52 21.29 3.07
C CYS A 189 -6.72 22.24 1.87
N TYR A 190 -6.73 21.72 0.63
CA TYR A 190 -7.01 22.49 -0.60
C TYR A 190 -6.01 23.63 -0.85
N ALA A 191 -4.74 23.47 -0.48
CA ALA A 191 -3.73 24.51 -0.64
C ALA A 191 -3.37 24.83 -2.10
N ASP A 192 -3.70 23.93 -3.03
CA ASP A 192 -3.60 24.09 -4.49
C ASP A 192 -4.77 24.90 -5.10
N GLN A 193 -5.82 25.21 -4.33
CA GLN A 193 -6.99 25.94 -4.81
C GLN A 193 -7.16 27.28 -4.12
N THR A 194 -7.55 28.31 -4.89
CA THR A 194 -7.89 29.62 -4.33
C THR A 194 -9.26 29.63 -3.63
N ASN A 195 -10.17 28.76 -4.07
CA ASN A 195 -11.54 28.66 -3.56
C ASN A 195 -11.69 27.47 -2.60
N ARG A 196 -10.88 27.45 -1.54
CA ARG A 196 -10.98 26.42 -0.49
C ARG A 196 -12.31 26.54 0.29
N PRO A 197 -12.84 25.45 0.87
CA PRO A 197 -13.98 25.53 1.78
C PRO A 197 -13.74 26.54 2.91
N SER A 198 -14.69 27.45 3.14
CA SER A 198 -14.58 28.48 4.18
C SER A 198 -14.62 27.92 5.60
N SER A 199 -15.19 26.72 5.76
CA SER A 199 -15.36 26.02 7.04
C SER A 199 -14.71 24.63 6.97
N LEU A 200 -13.40 24.61 6.72
CA LEU A 200 -12.64 23.38 6.48
C LEU A 200 -12.67 22.45 7.70
N ARG A 201 -13.26 21.27 7.54
CA ARG A 201 -13.27 20.21 8.53
C ARG A 201 -12.38 19.05 8.09
N VAL A 202 -11.32 18.79 8.85
CA VAL A 202 -10.29 17.78 8.53
C VAL A 202 -10.30 16.67 9.59
N LEU A 203 -10.19 15.42 9.14
CA LEU A 203 -9.96 14.25 9.98
C LEU A 203 -8.53 13.74 9.77
N ASN A 204 -7.81 13.47 10.85
CA ASN A 204 -6.64 12.63 10.86
C ASN A 204 -6.93 11.33 11.63
N VAL A 205 -6.47 10.20 11.12
CA VAL A 205 -6.57 8.88 11.75
C VAL A 205 -5.17 8.33 11.96
N GLY A 206 -4.72 8.32 13.22
CA GLY A 206 -3.34 8.06 13.61
C GLY A 206 -2.56 9.36 13.81
N PHE A 207 -2.20 9.69 15.05
CA PHE A 207 -1.46 10.92 15.36
C PHE A 207 0.05 10.71 15.24
N GLY A 208 0.55 9.57 15.74
CA GLY A 208 1.99 9.26 15.74
C GLY A 208 2.82 10.35 16.44
N MET A 209 3.65 11.06 15.66
CA MET A 209 4.46 12.19 16.16
C MET A 209 3.78 13.56 15.99
N GLY A 210 2.57 13.64 15.44
CA GLY A 210 1.86 14.89 15.18
C GLY A 210 2.46 15.74 14.06
N ILE A 211 3.27 15.12 13.18
CA ILE A 211 3.95 15.79 12.06
C ILE A 211 2.89 16.31 11.07
N VAL A 212 2.03 15.41 10.56
CA VAL A 212 0.93 15.79 9.66
C VAL A 212 -0.05 16.73 10.32
N ASP A 213 -0.38 16.51 11.60
CA ASP A 213 -1.29 17.36 12.36
C ASP A 213 -0.77 18.78 12.48
N SER A 214 0.53 18.95 12.67
CA SER A 214 1.18 20.25 12.74
C SER A 214 1.10 20.97 11.39
N GLU A 215 1.27 20.25 10.28
CA GLU A 215 1.11 20.79 8.93
C GLU A 215 -0.36 21.13 8.62
N ILE A 216 -1.32 20.29 9.03
CA ILE A 216 -2.76 20.58 8.90
C ILE A 216 -3.11 21.88 9.63
N GLN A 217 -2.61 22.07 10.86
CA GLN A 217 -2.87 23.29 11.65
C GLN A 217 -2.32 24.57 10.98
N ARG A 218 -1.26 24.50 10.16
CA ARG A 218 -0.76 25.66 9.40
C ARG A 218 -1.74 26.14 8.33
N HIS A 219 -2.68 25.29 7.93
CA HIS A 219 -3.74 25.65 7.00
C HIS A 219 -5.00 26.20 7.70
N ASP A 220 -4.98 26.39 9.02
CA ASP A 220 -6.07 27.00 9.80
C ASP A 220 -7.45 26.36 9.51
N PRO A 221 -7.62 25.05 9.78
CA PRO A 221 -8.91 24.39 9.63
C PRO A 221 -9.87 24.88 10.72
N MET A 222 -11.15 25.00 10.38
CA MET A 222 -12.20 25.31 11.36
C MET A 222 -12.32 24.20 12.41
N SER A 223 -12.20 22.95 11.96
CA SER A 223 -12.22 21.77 12.82
C SER A 223 -11.19 20.75 12.35
N HIS A 224 -10.41 20.26 13.30
CA HIS A 224 -9.39 19.23 13.11
C HIS A 224 -9.64 18.10 14.11
N VAL A 225 -10.20 17.00 13.61
CA VAL A 225 -10.51 15.82 14.41
C VAL A 225 -9.35 14.84 14.29
N ILE A 226 -8.87 14.31 15.41
CA ILE A 226 -7.75 13.36 15.45
C ILE A 226 -8.23 12.10 16.17
N ILE A 227 -8.12 10.94 15.52
CA ILE A 227 -8.34 9.63 16.15
C ILE A 227 -6.99 9.07 16.56
N GLU A 228 -6.82 8.75 17.84
CA GLU A 228 -5.60 8.12 18.35
C GLU A 228 -5.94 7.07 19.41
N ALA A 229 -5.30 5.91 19.30
CA ALA A 229 -5.57 4.73 20.13
C ALA A 229 -4.47 4.47 21.16
N HIS A 230 -3.21 4.77 20.84
CA HIS A 230 -2.07 4.39 21.66
C HIS A 230 -1.94 5.29 22.90
N PRO A 231 -1.92 4.72 24.13
CA PRO A 231 -1.97 5.50 25.37
C PRO A 231 -0.77 6.43 25.55
N ASP A 232 0.44 5.99 25.17
CA ASP A 232 1.65 6.84 25.27
C ASP A 232 1.59 8.04 24.31
N VAL A 233 1.01 7.87 23.13
CA VAL A 233 0.83 8.95 22.15
C VAL A 233 -0.21 9.93 22.66
N ILE A 234 -1.35 9.45 23.17
CA ILE A 234 -2.38 10.30 23.79
C ILE A 234 -1.79 11.11 24.95
N LYS A 235 -0.98 10.48 25.81
CA LYS A 235 -0.32 11.17 26.92
C LYS A 235 0.61 12.27 26.41
N LYS A 236 1.39 12.00 25.36
CA LYS A 236 2.26 12.99 24.72
C LYS A 236 1.46 14.15 24.11
N MET A 237 0.34 13.87 23.46
CA MET A 237 -0.58 14.90 22.94
C MET A 237 -1.08 15.84 24.04
N GLU A 238 -1.41 15.32 25.22
CA GLU A 238 -1.84 16.13 26.38
C GLU A 238 -0.71 16.99 26.92
N GLU A 239 0.49 16.43 27.05
CA GLU A 239 1.70 17.14 27.50
C GLU A 239 2.05 18.30 26.56
N ASP A 240 1.96 18.06 25.25
CA ASP A 240 2.22 19.06 24.21
C ASP A 240 1.05 20.04 24.00
N GLY A 241 -0.06 19.86 24.73
CA GLY A 241 -1.20 20.78 24.76
C GLY A 241 -2.12 20.72 23.54
N TRP A 242 -2.14 19.61 22.80
CA TRP A 242 -3.03 19.42 21.65
C TRP A 242 -4.51 19.51 22.02
N SER A 243 -4.88 18.99 23.19
CA SER A 243 -6.24 19.08 23.74
C SER A 243 -6.72 20.49 24.05
N LYS A 244 -5.80 21.47 24.11
CA LYS A 244 -6.09 22.88 24.42
C LYS A 244 -6.25 23.74 23.17
N LYS A 245 -5.96 23.21 21.98
CA LYS A 245 -6.12 23.96 20.72
C LYS A 245 -7.60 24.05 20.35
N ASN A 246 -8.09 25.27 20.11
CA ASN A 246 -9.52 25.53 19.91
C ASN A 246 -10.15 24.75 18.74
N SER A 247 -9.41 24.54 17.65
CA SER A 247 -9.88 23.82 16.47
C SER A 247 -9.74 22.29 16.58
N VAL A 248 -9.06 21.78 17.61
CA VAL A 248 -8.68 20.35 17.70
C VAL A 248 -9.66 19.56 18.57
N CYS A 249 -10.09 18.40 18.09
CA CYS A 249 -10.87 17.42 18.85
C CYS A 249 -10.18 16.06 18.81
N ILE A 250 -9.79 15.55 19.99
CA ILE A 250 -9.11 14.25 20.12
C ILE A 250 -10.14 13.17 20.48
N LEU A 251 -10.31 12.20 19.60
CA LEU A 251 -11.13 11.02 19.80
C LEU A 251 -10.23 9.84 20.17
N ARG A 252 -10.39 9.34 21.40
CA ARG A 252 -9.53 8.30 21.96
C ARG A 252 -10.10 6.92 21.64
N GLY A 253 -9.27 6.04 21.12
CA GLY A 253 -9.61 4.66 20.80
C GLY A 253 -9.29 4.30 19.36
N ARG A 254 -9.51 3.03 19.02
CA ARG A 254 -9.26 2.52 17.67
C ARG A 254 -10.25 3.11 16.69
N TRP A 255 -9.83 3.34 15.46
CA TRP A 255 -10.71 3.90 14.44
C TRP A 255 -11.89 2.98 14.13
N GLN A 256 -11.71 1.65 14.22
CA GLN A 256 -12.77 0.65 14.06
C GLN A 256 -13.93 0.87 15.06
N ASP A 257 -13.65 1.42 16.24
CA ASP A 257 -14.66 1.70 17.28
C ASP A 257 -15.24 3.13 17.19
N VAL A 258 -14.51 4.05 16.56
CA VAL A 258 -14.83 5.49 16.49
C VAL A 258 -15.55 5.84 15.19
N ILE A 259 -15.09 5.34 14.04
CA ILE A 259 -15.62 5.65 12.71
C ILE A 259 -17.11 5.28 12.57
N PRO A 260 -17.62 4.13 13.07
CA PRO A 260 -19.05 3.83 13.01
C PRO A 260 -19.91 4.88 13.71
N LYS A 261 -19.44 5.41 14.85
CA LYS A 261 -20.15 6.45 15.62
C LYS A 261 -20.14 7.79 14.90
N LEU A 262 -18.97 8.21 14.40
CA LEU A 262 -18.85 9.43 13.58
C LEU A 262 -19.73 9.37 12.33
N THR A 263 -19.77 8.21 11.69
CA THR A 263 -20.63 8.00 10.51
C THR A 263 -22.10 8.15 10.86
N ALA A 264 -22.55 7.58 11.99
CA ALA A 264 -23.92 7.74 12.46
C ALA A 264 -24.26 9.22 12.78
N GLU A 265 -23.32 9.97 13.37
CA GLU A 265 -23.49 11.41 13.61
C GLU A 265 -23.62 12.21 12.31
N ILE A 266 -22.82 11.88 11.29
CA ILE A 266 -22.91 12.53 9.97
C ILE A 266 -24.25 12.20 9.29
N GLN A 267 -24.67 10.94 9.31
CA GLN A 267 -25.91 10.48 8.69
C GLN A 267 -27.18 11.05 9.36
N THR A 268 -27.13 11.25 10.67
CA THR A 268 -28.23 11.90 11.42
C THR A 268 -28.22 13.42 11.32
N GLY A 269 -27.19 14.01 10.70
CA GLY A 269 -27.01 15.45 10.56
C GLY A 269 -26.51 16.15 11.83
N ALA A 270 -26.09 15.39 12.85
CA ALA A 270 -25.48 15.92 14.06
C ALA A 270 -24.07 16.51 13.81
N SER A 271 -23.40 16.04 12.76
CA SER A 271 -22.10 16.53 12.32
C SER A 271 -22.06 16.66 10.79
N SER A 272 -21.25 17.60 10.27
CA SER A 272 -21.05 17.71 8.82
C SER A 272 -20.02 16.68 8.33
N PRO A 273 -20.12 16.19 7.09
CA PRO A 273 -19.04 15.42 6.46
C PRO A 273 -17.70 16.16 6.49
N PHE A 274 -16.61 15.42 6.33
CA PHE A 274 -15.25 15.96 6.28
C PHE A 274 -14.91 16.47 4.88
N ASP A 275 -14.20 17.60 4.82
CA ASP A 275 -13.65 18.14 3.58
C ASP A 275 -12.31 17.49 3.20
N GLY A 276 -11.54 17.10 4.23
CA GLY A 276 -10.23 16.47 4.10
C GLY A 276 -10.10 15.31 5.08
N ILE A 277 -9.56 14.19 4.65
CA ILE A 277 -9.23 13.05 5.52
C ILE A 277 -7.80 12.60 5.23
N PHE A 278 -7.01 12.41 6.28
CA PHE A 278 -5.73 11.72 6.26
C PHE A 278 -5.79 10.43 7.08
N PHE A 279 -5.13 9.39 6.59
CA PHE A 279 -5.06 8.08 7.25
C PHE A 279 -3.61 7.60 7.28
N ASP A 280 -3.07 7.40 8.48
CA ASP A 280 -1.70 6.98 8.71
C ASP A 280 -1.61 6.27 10.06
N THR A 281 -1.98 5.00 10.06
CA THR A 281 -2.04 4.13 11.24
C THR A 281 -0.86 3.15 11.22
N TYR A 282 -0.54 2.59 12.39
CA TYR A 282 0.54 1.63 12.54
C TYR A 282 0.01 0.26 12.99
N ALA A 283 0.74 -0.81 12.61
CA ALA A 283 0.38 -2.21 12.88
C ALA A 283 -0.96 -2.64 12.27
N GLU A 284 -1.28 -2.09 11.10
CA GLU A 284 -2.44 -2.42 10.26
C GLU A 284 -1.97 -2.98 8.92
N ASP A 285 -2.82 -3.79 8.28
CA ASP A 285 -2.52 -4.42 7.00
C ASP A 285 -3.37 -3.86 5.83
N ASP A 286 -3.17 -4.41 4.63
CA ASP A 286 -3.92 -4.01 3.44
C ASP A 286 -5.44 -4.21 3.59
N LEU A 287 -5.90 -5.14 4.43
CA LEU A 287 -7.32 -5.37 4.68
C LEU A 287 -7.89 -4.27 5.56
N ASP A 288 -7.16 -3.82 6.59
CA ASP A 288 -7.53 -2.67 7.42
C ASP A 288 -7.67 -1.41 6.56
N LEU A 289 -6.71 -1.14 5.66
CA LEU A 289 -6.79 0.01 4.74
C LEU A 289 -8.01 -0.10 3.81
N ARG A 290 -8.30 -1.30 3.28
CA ARG A 290 -9.50 -1.55 2.45
C ARG A 290 -10.80 -1.38 3.25
N GLU A 291 -10.83 -1.83 4.51
CA GLU A 291 -11.96 -1.64 5.41
C GLU A 291 -12.18 -0.13 5.63
N PHE A 292 -11.13 0.62 5.96
CA PHE A 292 -11.21 2.06 6.12
C PHE A 292 -11.73 2.76 4.86
N HIS A 293 -11.21 2.38 3.68
CA HIS A 293 -11.68 2.91 2.40
C HIS A 293 -13.20 2.74 2.22
N SER A 294 -13.79 1.63 2.69
CA SER A 294 -15.24 1.38 2.61
C SER A 294 -16.10 2.40 3.38
N TRP A 295 -15.50 3.09 4.36
CA TRP A 295 -16.17 4.14 5.14
C TRP A 295 -16.10 5.52 4.48
N LEU A 296 -15.13 5.76 3.59
CA LEU A 296 -14.88 7.08 2.97
C LEU A 296 -16.14 7.70 2.32
N PRO A 297 -16.98 6.97 1.56
CA PRO A 297 -18.19 7.56 0.97
C PRO A 297 -19.21 8.10 1.98
N LYS A 298 -19.13 7.63 3.24
CA LYS A 298 -20.01 8.07 4.33
C LYS A 298 -19.38 9.19 5.18
N LEU A 299 -18.06 9.36 5.10
CA LEU A 299 -17.30 10.34 5.87
C LEU A 299 -17.01 11.62 5.08
N LEU A 300 -16.69 11.47 3.79
CA LEU A 300 -16.29 12.59 2.93
C LEU A 300 -17.51 13.36 2.43
N ARG A 301 -17.33 14.68 2.30
CA ARG A 301 -18.30 15.54 1.64
C ARG A 301 -18.43 15.13 0.17
N PRO A 302 -19.63 14.81 -0.33
CA PRO A 302 -19.80 14.48 -1.75
C PRO A 302 -19.59 15.72 -2.64
N ALA A 303 -19.10 15.48 -3.86
CA ALA A 303 -19.06 16.52 -4.89
C ALA A 303 -20.48 17.01 -5.24
N GLN A 304 -20.62 18.32 -5.49
CA GLN A 304 -21.87 18.87 -5.99
C GLN A 304 -22.16 18.36 -7.42
N VAL A 305 -23.45 18.20 -7.73
CA VAL A 305 -23.90 17.77 -9.07
C VAL A 305 -23.33 18.72 -10.13
N GLY A 306 -22.63 18.17 -11.11
CA GLY A 306 -21.97 18.93 -12.17
C GLY A 306 -20.55 19.45 -11.84
N SER A 307 -20.01 19.16 -10.66
CA SER A 307 -18.66 19.61 -10.26
C SER A 307 -17.84 18.50 -9.58
N ARG A 308 -17.34 17.55 -10.40
CA ARG A 308 -16.55 16.38 -9.95
C ARG A 308 -15.29 16.74 -9.15
N ASN A 309 -14.67 17.90 -9.39
CA ASN A 309 -13.42 18.32 -8.73
C ASN A 309 -13.61 19.11 -7.42
N GLN A 310 -14.82 19.15 -6.87
CA GLN A 310 -15.13 19.88 -5.64
C GLN A 310 -15.60 18.96 -4.51
N GLY A 311 -15.44 17.64 -4.63
CA GLY A 311 -15.69 16.71 -3.53
C GLY A 311 -14.67 16.81 -2.40
N GLY A 312 -14.96 16.12 -1.31
CA GLY A 312 -14.02 15.90 -0.20
C GLY A 312 -12.74 15.23 -0.69
N ARG A 313 -11.62 15.59 -0.09
CA ARG A 313 -10.30 15.08 -0.44
C ARG A 313 -9.80 14.08 0.58
N TYR A 314 -9.12 13.07 0.07
CA TYR A 314 -8.53 12.03 0.88
C TYR A 314 -7.08 11.81 0.48
N SER A 315 -6.28 11.39 1.44
CA SER A 315 -4.90 10.97 1.27
C SER A 315 -4.53 10.04 2.42
N TYR A 316 -3.48 9.23 2.24
CA TYR A 316 -3.01 8.30 3.25
C TYR A 316 -1.51 8.09 3.10
N TYR A 317 -0.84 7.59 4.14
CA TYR A 317 0.54 7.15 4.02
C TYR A 317 0.63 5.88 3.17
N ASN A 318 1.23 5.99 1.99
CA ASN A 318 1.31 4.92 1.00
C ASN A 318 2.54 4.04 1.22
N GLY A 319 2.53 3.30 2.35
CA GLY A 319 3.63 2.46 2.81
C GLY A 319 3.70 1.03 2.23
N VAL A 320 2.80 0.67 1.30
CA VAL A 320 2.68 -0.71 0.79
C VAL A 320 3.87 -1.11 -0.08
N CYS A 321 4.32 -2.36 -0.02
CA CYS A 321 5.43 -2.90 -0.85
C CYS A 321 6.68 -2.00 -0.89
N PRO A 322 7.23 -1.60 0.26
CA PRO A 322 8.28 -0.58 0.32
C PRO A 322 9.63 -1.01 -0.28
N ASP A 323 9.79 -2.31 -0.54
CA ASP A 323 11.01 -2.99 -0.98
C ASP A 323 11.05 -3.32 -2.48
N ASN A 324 9.92 -3.21 -3.19
CA ASN A 324 9.85 -3.48 -4.63
C ASN A 324 8.94 -2.48 -5.35
N VAL A 325 9.53 -1.69 -6.25
CA VAL A 325 8.83 -0.60 -6.97
C VAL A 325 7.75 -1.12 -7.92
N PHE A 326 7.96 -2.28 -8.55
CA PHE A 326 6.95 -2.88 -9.42
C PHE A 326 5.74 -3.35 -8.61
N PHE A 327 5.97 -4.06 -7.48
CA PHE A 327 4.90 -4.48 -6.58
C PHE A 327 4.16 -3.29 -5.97
N HIS A 328 4.88 -2.21 -5.62
CA HIS A 328 4.28 -0.96 -5.20
C HIS A 328 3.35 -0.37 -6.28
N GLY A 329 3.77 -0.41 -7.54
CA GLY A 329 2.94 0.01 -8.69
C GLY A 329 1.66 -0.82 -8.83
N VAL A 330 1.76 -2.15 -8.71
CA VAL A 330 0.61 -3.06 -8.71
C VAL A 330 -0.36 -2.73 -7.57
N ALA A 331 0.16 -2.50 -6.36
CA ALA A 331 -0.65 -2.14 -5.20
C ALA A 331 -1.36 -0.80 -5.38
N CYS A 332 -0.64 0.22 -5.87
CA CYS A 332 -1.20 1.54 -6.19
C CYS A 332 -2.37 1.43 -7.18
N GLU A 333 -2.18 0.69 -8.27
CA GLU A 333 -3.19 0.54 -9.31
C GLU A 333 -4.41 -0.27 -8.81
N THR A 334 -4.18 -1.31 -8.00
CA THR A 334 -5.25 -2.08 -7.35
C THR A 334 -6.07 -1.20 -6.39
N ILE A 335 -5.41 -0.41 -5.55
CA ILE A 335 -6.06 0.54 -4.63
C ILE A 335 -6.85 1.59 -5.42
N ARG A 336 -6.28 2.12 -6.51
CA ARG A 336 -6.93 3.10 -7.38
C ARG A 336 -8.25 2.57 -7.93
N LEU A 337 -8.26 1.33 -8.42
CA LEU A 337 -9.47 0.69 -8.95
C LEU A 337 -10.51 0.40 -7.85
N HIS A 338 -10.07 0.01 -6.65
CA HIS A 338 -10.95 -0.14 -5.49
C HIS A 338 -11.60 1.18 -5.08
N LEU A 339 -10.81 2.25 -4.91
CA LEU A 339 -11.33 3.58 -4.61
C LEU A 339 -12.27 4.09 -5.69
N LYS A 340 -11.96 3.83 -6.97
CA LYS A 340 -12.83 4.19 -8.08
C LYS A 340 -14.20 3.52 -8.00
N ARG A 341 -14.30 2.26 -7.54
CA ARG A 341 -15.60 1.58 -7.29
C ARG A 341 -16.41 2.26 -6.17
N LEU A 342 -15.74 2.96 -5.26
CA LEU A 342 -16.35 3.74 -4.19
C LEU A 342 -16.68 5.19 -4.60
N GLY A 343 -16.42 5.57 -5.85
CA GLY A 343 -16.64 6.93 -6.36
C GLY A 343 -15.51 7.88 -6.05
N ILE A 344 -14.34 7.36 -5.68
CA ILE A 344 -13.17 8.15 -5.30
C ILE A 344 -12.14 8.03 -6.41
N ASP A 345 -11.89 9.13 -7.12
CA ASP A 345 -10.81 9.21 -8.09
C ASP A 345 -9.49 9.39 -7.34
N CYS A 346 -8.51 8.54 -7.61
CA CYS A 346 -7.18 8.58 -7.00
C CYS A 346 -6.10 8.69 -8.08
N THR A 347 -5.13 9.56 -7.85
CA THR A 347 -3.90 9.67 -8.64
C THR A 347 -2.70 9.65 -7.72
N PHE A 348 -1.57 9.10 -8.17
CA PHE A 348 -0.34 9.06 -7.40
C PHE A 348 0.66 10.06 -7.98
N GLU A 349 1.06 11.06 -7.18
CA GLU A 349 2.11 12.02 -7.57
C GLU A 349 3.48 11.52 -7.10
N PRO A 350 4.46 11.30 -8.01
CA PRO A 350 5.80 10.89 -7.61
C PRO A 350 6.53 12.05 -6.92
N PHE A 351 7.15 11.76 -5.78
CA PHE A 351 7.88 12.70 -4.96
C PHE A 351 9.24 12.13 -4.54
N PRO A 352 10.38 12.72 -4.94
CA PRO A 352 11.69 12.22 -4.56
C PRO A 352 11.92 12.23 -3.05
N VAL A 353 12.47 11.14 -2.51
CA VAL A 353 12.81 10.98 -1.10
C VAL A 353 14.27 10.55 -0.93
N GLN A 354 14.89 10.99 0.16
CA GLN A 354 16.30 10.71 0.45
C GLN A 354 16.37 9.66 1.57
N VAL A 355 16.29 8.39 1.18
CA VAL A 355 16.24 7.23 2.10
C VAL A 355 17.44 6.29 1.97
N SER A 356 18.35 6.57 1.04
CA SER A 356 19.49 5.69 0.76
C SER A 356 20.56 5.72 1.86
N ASP A 357 20.64 6.82 2.61
CA ASP A 357 21.63 7.01 3.67
C ASP A 357 21.46 5.97 4.80
N PRO A 358 22.45 5.10 5.05
CA PRO A 358 22.38 4.14 6.14
C PRO A 358 22.28 4.78 7.52
N GLU A 359 22.79 5.99 7.72
CA GLU A 359 22.75 6.65 9.03
C GLU A 359 21.32 6.99 9.48
N LEU A 360 20.44 7.24 8.51
CA LEU A 360 19.00 7.45 8.76
C LEU A 360 18.40 6.26 9.51
N TRP A 361 18.84 5.04 9.19
CA TRP A 361 18.28 3.78 9.68
C TRP A 361 19.04 3.16 10.86
N ASN A 362 20.05 3.86 11.39
CA ASN A 362 20.83 3.37 12.53
C ASN A 362 19.93 3.11 13.74
N ASN A 363 20.20 2.00 14.44
CA ASN A 363 19.49 1.55 15.65
C ASN A 363 18.00 1.22 15.43
N LEU A 364 17.62 0.89 14.18
CA LEU A 364 16.34 0.29 13.86
C LEU A 364 16.56 -1.16 13.44
N SER A 365 15.62 -2.04 13.78
CA SER A 365 15.71 -3.46 13.43
C SER A 365 15.65 -3.70 11.91
N GLN A 366 14.97 -2.83 11.16
CA GLN A 366 14.89 -2.86 9.70
C GLN A 366 14.44 -1.51 9.13
N ARG A 367 14.73 -1.30 7.83
CA ARG A 367 14.16 -0.18 7.06
C ARG A 367 12.74 -0.52 6.65
N TYR A 368 11.87 0.49 6.59
CA TYR A 368 10.49 0.35 6.11
C TYR A 368 10.25 1.07 4.77
N TRP A 369 11.29 1.62 4.14
CA TRP A 369 11.22 2.23 2.81
C TRP A 369 12.57 2.07 2.08
N TYR A 370 12.56 1.64 0.81
CA TYR A 370 13.80 1.26 0.10
C TYR A 370 14.08 2.03 -1.20
N PHE A 371 13.07 2.58 -1.88
CA PHE A 371 13.27 3.29 -3.15
C PHE A 371 13.19 4.82 -3.02
N ASP A 372 13.77 5.53 -3.99
CA ASP A 372 14.05 6.98 -3.94
C ASP A 372 12.86 7.89 -4.26
N THR A 373 11.68 7.32 -4.44
CA THR A 373 10.48 8.03 -4.87
C THR A 373 9.29 7.58 -4.05
N TYR A 374 8.60 8.49 -3.40
CA TYR A 374 7.31 8.24 -2.75
C TYR A 374 6.16 8.59 -3.69
N PHE A 375 5.15 7.73 -3.76
CA PHE A 375 3.97 7.95 -4.60
C PHE A 375 2.81 8.48 -3.75
N LEU A 376 2.60 9.80 -3.78
CA LEU A 376 1.62 10.47 -2.93
C LEU A 376 0.19 10.30 -3.45
N PRO A 377 -0.71 9.60 -2.74
CA PRO A 377 -2.10 9.43 -3.14
C PRO A 377 -2.89 10.73 -3.01
N LYS A 378 -3.44 11.21 -4.12
CA LYS A 378 -4.37 12.34 -4.19
C LYS A 378 -5.75 11.84 -4.57
N CYS A 379 -6.63 11.75 -3.59
CA CYS A 379 -7.97 11.22 -3.77
C CYS A 379 -9.03 12.34 -3.72
N ILE A 380 -10.05 12.27 -4.58
CA ILE A 380 -11.21 13.17 -4.60
C ILE A 380 -12.48 12.33 -4.66
N PHE A 381 -13.44 12.60 -3.77
CA PHE A 381 -14.73 11.92 -3.78
C PHE A 381 -15.71 12.57 -4.78
N GLY A 382 -15.84 11.96 -5.96
CA GLY A 382 -16.79 12.35 -6.99
C GLY A 382 -18.15 11.67 -6.81
N THR A 383 -19.24 12.38 -7.08
CA THR A 383 -20.55 11.73 -7.17
C THR A 383 -20.67 11.00 -8.51
N PHE A 384 -21.10 9.74 -8.48
CA PHE A 384 -21.52 9.03 -9.69
C PHE A 384 -22.76 9.71 -10.24
N GLU A 385 -22.73 10.09 -11.52
CA GLU A 385 -23.95 10.09 -12.32
C GLU A 385 -24.40 8.62 -12.41
N ASN A 386 -25.62 8.32 -11.96
CA ASN A 386 -26.21 6.98 -11.94
C ASN A 386 -25.80 6.14 -13.16
N MET A 387 -25.27 4.93 -12.92
CA MET A 387 -25.31 3.85 -13.91
C MET A 387 -26.75 3.41 -14.14
#